data_AF-A0A3R7FFB5-F1
#
_entry.id   AF-A0A3R7FFB5-F1
#
_cell.length_a   1.000
_cell.length_b   1.000
_cell.length_c   1.000
_cell.angle_alpha   90.00
_cell.angle_beta   90.00
_cell.angle_gamma   90.00
#
_symmetry.space_group_name_H-M   'P 1'
#
loop_
_entity.id
_entity.type
_entity.pdbx_description
1 polymer ?
#
loop_
_entity_poly.entity_id
_entity_poly.type
_entity_poly.pdbx_seq_one_letter_code
_entity_poly.pdbx_strand_id
1 'polypeptide(L)'
;VFASGNVNGFQCGSVMCPGCLREAVAVGALVGSKTLWGGSGKGPSPVGGMVKPDFVAPGVAIRSASSLGDAKFMRLTGTSMATPHVSGAAALVLQAYDVDGESVCICG
;
A
#
# COMPACT_ATOMS: atom_id res chain seq x y z
N VAL A 1 7.83 1.75 2.31
CA VAL A 1 6.42 1.58 1.89
C VAL A 1 5.53 1.97 3.07
N PHE A 2 4.57 2.85 2.88
CA PHE A 2 3.77 3.47 3.93
C PHE A 2 2.28 3.48 3.55
N ALA A 3 1.42 3.42 4.56
CA ALA A 3 -0.02 3.58 4.37
C ALA A 3 -0.34 5.02 3.95
N SER A 4 -1.30 5.21 3.03
CA SER A 4 -1.75 6.56 2.64
C SER A 4 -2.62 7.23 3.71
N GLY A 5 -3.10 6.47 4.70
CA GLY A 5 -3.91 6.97 5.80
C GLY A 5 -5.38 6.57 5.68
N ASN A 6 -6.04 6.49 6.83
CA ASN A 6 -7.48 6.21 6.94
C ASN A 6 -8.21 7.51 7.31
N VAL A 7 -8.96 8.07 6.37
CA VAL A 7 -9.62 9.37 6.50
C VAL A 7 -11.13 9.23 6.44
N ASN A 8 -11.86 10.18 7.01
CA ASN A 8 -13.31 10.17 6.95
C ASN A 8 -13.78 10.85 5.66
N GLY A 9 -14.43 10.08 4.78
CA GLY A 9 -15.05 10.59 3.56
C GLY A 9 -14.10 10.75 2.36
N PHE A 10 -14.58 11.43 1.32
CA PHE A 10 -13.94 11.48 0.00
C PHE A 10 -13.06 12.73 -0.22
N GLN A 11 -12.28 13.12 0.78
CA GLN A 11 -11.44 14.31 0.69
C GLN A 11 -10.14 14.04 -0.09
N CYS A 12 -9.83 14.90 -1.06
CA CYS A 12 -8.51 15.00 -1.70
C CYS A 12 -7.52 15.71 -0.77
N GLY A 13 -6.22 15.59 -1.02
CA GLY A 13 -5.20 16.23 -0.17
C GLY A 13 -4.98 15.52 1.17
N SER A 14 -5.45 14.27 1.29
CA SER A 14 -5.65 13.59 2.58
C SER A 14 -4.65 12.46 2.84
N VAL A 15 -3.60 12.37 2.01
CA VAL A 15 -2.50 11.43 2.23
C VAL A 15 -1.70 11.84 3.45
N MET A 16 -1.60 10.94 4.43
CA MET A 16 -0.88 11.19 5.67
C MET A 16 0.63 11.03 5.50
N CYS A 17 1.39 11.84 6.24
CA CYS A 17 2.83 11.69 6.34
C CYS A 17 3.17 10.53 7.31
N PRO A 18 4.23 9.75 7.05
CA PRO A 18 5.29 9.99 6.05
C PRO A 18 4.97 9.55 4.61
N GLY A 19 3.83 8.91 4.32
CA GLY A 19 3.45 8.51 2.95
C GLY A 19 3.24 9.68 1.98
N CYS A 20 3.03 10.88 2.49
CA CYS A 20 2.93 12.12 1.70
C CYS A 20 4.26 12.49 0.99
N LEU A 21 5.41 12.00 1.46
CA LEU A 21 6.73 12.43 0.98
C LEU A 21 7.06 11.84 -0.39
N ARG A 22 7.90 12.54 -1.16
CA ARG A 22 8.28 12.13 -2.51
C ARG A 22 9.04 10.80 -2.51
N GLU A 23 9.91 10.63 -1.52
CA GLU A 23 10.79 9.47 -1.35
C GLU A 23 10.04 8.25 -0.77
N ALA A 24 8.81 8.44 -0.26
CA ALA A 24 8.02 7.39 0.36
C ALA A 24 7.07 6.74 -0.65
N VAL A 25 7.10 5.42 -0.78
CA VAL A 25 6.04 4.69 -1.51
C VAL A 25 4.79 4.59 -0.63
N ALA A 26 3.71 5.29 -1.00
CA ALA A 26 2.42 5.31 -0.33
C ALA A 26 1.41 4.36 -0.98
N VAL A 27 0.61 3.70 -0.15
CA VAL A 27 -0.35 2.69 -0.59
C VAL A 27 -1.77 3.03 -0.13
N GLY A 28 -2.69 3.13 -1.08
CA GLY A 28 -4.13 3.27 -0.85
C GLY A 28 -4.86 1.93 -0.78
N ALA A 29 -6.08 1.95 -0.23
CA ALA A 29 -6.90 0.76 -0.02
C ALA A 29 -8.04 0.64 -1.02
N LEU A 30 -8.24 -0.57 -1.56
CA LEU A 30 -9.38 -0.95 -2.39
C LEU A 30 -10.39 -1.80 -1.59
N VAL A 31 -11.66 -1.64 -1.93
CA VAL A 31 -12.72 -2.64 -1.72
C VAL A 31 -12.60 -3.68 -2.82
N GLY A 32 -12.26 -4.92 -2.45
CA GLY A 32 -11.93 -5.96 -3.44
C GLY A 32 -10.74 -5.52 -4.29
N SER A 33 -10.88 -5.58 -5.62
CA SER A 33 -9.80 -5.29 -6.57
C SER A 33 -10.05 -4.10 -7.50
N LYS A 34 -11.19 -3.42 -7.39
CA LYS A 34 -11.62 -2.44 -8.42
C LYS A 34 -12.04 -1.07 -7.89
N THR A 35 -12.49 -0.99 -6.63
CA THR A 35 -13.09 0.23 -6.10
C THR A 35 -12.23 0.81 -5.00
N LEU A 36 -11.89 2.09 -5.09
CA LEU A 36 -11.18 2.77 -4.01
C LEU A 36 -12.05 2.81 -2.75
N TRP A 37 -11.49 2.42 -1.61
CA TRP A 37 -12.18 2.51 -0.34
C TRP A 37 -12.39 3.97 0.02
N GLY A 38 -13.61 4.33 0.45
CA GLY A 38 -13.97 5.71 0.77
C GLY A 38 -12.99 6.34 1.76
N GLY A 39 -12.55 5.58 2.76
CA GLY A 39 -11.59 6.05 3.77
C GLY A 39 -10.11 5.99 3.37
N SER A 40 -9.77 5.61 2.14
CA SER A 40 -8.37 5.67 1.68
C SER A 40 -7.94 7.13 1.51
N GLY A 41 -6.76 7.49 2.01
CA GLY A 41 -6.13 8.78 1.74
C GLY A 41 -5.92 8.98 0.23
N LYS A 42 -6.26 10.18 -0.27
CA LYS A 42 -6.27 10.54 -1.70
C LYS A 42 -5.39 11.75 -1.94
N GLY A 43 -4.74 11.75 -3.09
CA GLY A 43 -3.91 12.86 -3.53
C GLY A 43 -4.72 14.15 -3.78
N PRO A 44 -4.02 15.23 -4.14
CA PRO A 44 -2.55 15.32 -4.21
C PRO A 44 -1.91 15.19 -2.82
N SER A 45 -0.59 14.97 -2.76
CA SER A 45 0.12 15.03 -1.48
C SER A 45 -0.02 16.43 -0.88
N PRO A 46 -0.31 16.56 0.43
CA PRO A 46 -0.27 17.86 1.11
C PRO A 46 1.14 18.48 1.10
N VAL A 47 2.17 17.68 0.82
CA VAL A 47 3.56 18.13 0.66
C VAL A 47 3.91 18.12 -0.83
N GLY A 48 4.11 19.32 -1.40
CA GLY A 48 4.59 19.47 -2.78
C GLY A 48 3.57 19.17 -3.89
N GLY A 49 2.31 18.85 -3.56
CA GLY A 49 1.22 18.73 -4.54
C GLY A 49 1.33 17.56 -5.52
N MET A 50 2.27 16.64 -5.29
CA MET A 50 2.52 15.51 -6.18
C MET A 50 1.45 14.43 -6.11
N VAL A 51 1.36 13.57 -7.13
CA VAL A 51 0.43 12.44 -7.15
C VAL A 51 0.80 11.43 -6.06
N LYS A 52 -0.15 11.18 -5.16
CA LYS A 52 -0.13 10.12 -4.14
C LYS A 52 -1.56 9.58 -3.97
N PRO A 53 -1.77 8.34 -3.51
CA PRO A 53 -0.76 7.29 -3.29
C PRO A 53 -0.13 6.78 -4.60
N ASP A 54 1.03 6.13 -4.50
CA ASP A 54 1.74 5.58 -5.67
C ASP A 54 1.10 4.29 -6.15
N PHE A 55 0.62 3.47 -5.22
CA PHE A 55 -0.05 2.20 -5.51
C PHE A 55 -1.38 2.08 -4.74
N VAL A 56 -2.23 1.18 -5.21
CA VAL A 56 -3.44 0.76 -4.52
C VAL A 56 -3.48 -0.76 -4.44
N ALA A 57 -3.96 -1.29 -3.33
CA ALA A 57 -4.10 -2.73 -3.12
C ALA A 57 -5.35 -3.05 -2.29
N PRO A 58 -5.83 -4.31 -2.28
CA PRO A 58 -6.93 -4.72 -1.43
C PRO A 58 -6.66 -4.37 0.04
N GLY A 59 -7.55 -3.58 0.63
CA GLY A 59 -7.40 -3.10 2.02
C GLY A 59 -8.66 -3.23 2.86
N VAL A 60 -9.78 -3.71 2.31
CA VAL A 60 -11.06 -3.82 3.01
C VAL A 60 -11.42 -5.28 3.26
N ALA A 61 -11.79 -5.60 4.51
CA ALA A 61 -12.16 -6.95 4.94
C ALA A 61 -11.10 -8.02 4.63
N ILE A 62 -9.81 -7.64 4.70
CA ILE A 62 -8.68 -8.52 4.43
C ILE A 62 -8.52 -9.51 5.57
N ARG A 63 -8.61 -10.80 5.25
CA ARG A 63 -8.37 -11.89 6.20
C ARG A 63 -6.87 -12.08 6.38
N SER A 64 -6.37 -11.86 7.59
CA SER A 64 -4.97 -12.08 7.95
C SER A 64 -4.85 -12.80 9.29
N ALA A 65 -3.63 -13.20 9.65
CA ALA A 65 -3.31 -13.80 10.94
C ALA A 65 -3.73 -12.87 12.09
N SER A 66 -4.20 -13.45 13.19
CA SER A 66 -4.64 -12.73 14.38
C SER A 66 -3.71 -13.03 15.55
N SER A 67 -3.44 -12.02 16.38
CA SER A 67 -2.69 -12.19 17.62
C SER A 67 -3.43 -13.00 18.70
N LEU A 68 -4.69 -13.38 18.46
CA LEU A 68 -5.49 -14.19 19.39
C LEU A 68 -5.13 -15.69 19.39
N GLY A 69 -4.18 -16.12 18.56
CA GLY A 69 -3.61 -17.48 18.58
C GLY A 69 -3.15 -17.96 17.19
N ASP A 70 -2.35 -19.03 17.16
CA ASP A 70 -1.60 -19.46 15.97
C ASP A 70 -2.46 -19.86 14.77
N ALA A 71 -3.62 -20.45 15.02
CA ALA A 71 -4.58 -20.84 13.98
C ALA A 71 -5.72 -19.81 13.79
N LYS A 72 -5.60 -18.62 14.39
CA LYS A 72 -6.66 -17.60 14.37
C LYS A 72 -6.41 -16.61 13.24
N PHE A 73 -7.52 -16.25 12.58
CA PHE A 73 -7.55 -15.24 11.55
C PHE A 73 -8.59 -14.21 11.88
N MET A 74 -8.34 -12.97 11.48
CA MET A 74 -9.30 -11.88 11.60
C MET A 74 -9.39 -11.10 10.30
N ARG A 75 -10.52 -10.44 10.09
CA ARG A 75 -10.71 -9.52 8.96
C ARG A 75 -10.55 -8.09 9.44
N LEU A 76 -9.64 -7.36 8.82
CA LEU A 76 -9.39 -5.95 9.11
C LEU A 76 -9.54 -5.10 7.85
N THR A 77 -9.80 -3.82 8.07
CA THR A 77 -9.98 -2.82 7.02
C THR A 77 -9.09 -1.63 7.27
N GLY A 78 -8.39 -1.19 6.23
CA GLY A 78 -7.62 0.05 6.21
C GLY A 78 -6.48 -0.01 5.19
N THR A 79 -5.87 1.15 4.95
CA THR A 79 -4.63 1.23 4.15
C THR A 79 -3.50 0.43 4.79
N SER A 80 -3.54 0.22 6.11
CA SER A 80 -2.61 -0.66 6.84
C SER A 80 -2.64 -2.12 6.35
N MET A 81 -3.75 -2.59 5.78
CA MET A 81 -3.86 -3.93 5.20
C MET A 81 -3.48 -3.96 3.72
N ALA A 82 -3.59 -2.82 3.02
CA ALA A 82 -3.15 -2.68 1.64
C ALA A 82 -1.60 -2.59 1.55
N THR A 83 -0.96 -1.84 2.45
CA THR A 83 0.51 -1.68 2.52
C THR A 83 1.28 -3.02 2.47
N PRO A 84 0.97 -4.05 3.29
CA PRO A 84 1.70 -5.31 3.29
C PRO A 84 1.53 -6.12 1.99
N HIS A 85 0.43 -5.93 1.23
CA HIS A 85 0.30 -6.55 -0.10
C HIS A 85 1.36 -6.00 -1.06
N VAL A 86 1.53 -4.67 -1.08
CA VAL A 86 2.51 -4.01 -1.96
C VAL A 86 3.94 -4.31 -1.52
N SER A 87 4.22 -4.34 -0.21
CA SER A 87 5.57 -4.71 0.25
C SER A 87 5.91 -6.17 -0.07
N GLY A 88 4.94 -7.09 0.03
CA GLY A 88 5.14 -8.48 -0.37
C GLY A 88 5.39 -8.62 -1.88
N ALA A 89 4.62 -7.92 -2.71
CA ALA A 89 4.85 -7.89 -4.16
C ALA A 89 6.23 -7.30 -4.50
N ALA A 90 6.63 -6.21 -3.83
CA ALA A 90 7.95 -5.63 -3.98
C ALA A 90 9.07 -6.60 -3.56
N ALA A 91 8.88 -7.38 -2.49
CA ALA A 91 9.83 -8.42 -2.08
C ALA A 91 9.98 -9.53 -3.12
N LEU A 92 8.89 -9.95 -3.78
CA LEU A 92 8.95 -10.94 -4.86
C LEU A 92 9.66 -10.40 -6.10
N VAL A 93 9.39 -9.13 -6.46
CA VAL A 93 10.10 -8.45 -7.54
C VAL A 93 11.59 -8.38 -7.20
N LEU A 94 11.94 -7.93 -6.00
CA LEU A 94 13.33 -7.91 -5.54
C LEU A 94 13.95 -9.29 -5.65
N GLN A 95 13.32 -10.34 -5.12
CA GLN A 95 13.84 -11.71 -5.23
C GLN A 95 14.08 -12.16 -6.69
N ALA A 96 13.23 -11.75 -7.63
CA ALA A 96 13.38 -12.11 -9.04
C ALA A 96 14.55 -11.39 -9.72
N TYR A 97 14.97 -10.23 -9.20
CA TYR A 97 16.06 -9.40 -9.75
C TYR A 97 17.31 -9.35 -8.87
N ASP A 98 17.23 -9.84 -7.63
CA ASP A 98 18.30 -9.90 -6.61
C ASP A 98 18.89 -11.31 -6.61
N VAL A 99 19.53 -11.66 -7.73
CA VAL A 99 20.42 -12.82 -7.83
C VAL A 99 21.85 -12.28 -7.89
N ASP A 100 22.47 -12.19 -6.72
CA ASP A 100 23.93 -12.19 -6.52
C ASP A 100 24.80 -11.16 -7.28
N GLY A 101 24.41 -9.88 -7.29
CA GLY A 101 25.34 -8.79 -7.66
C GLY A 101 25.80 -8.78 -9.12
N GLU A 102 25.21 -9.57 -10.01
CA GLU A 102 25.45 -9.49 -11.45
C GLU A 102 24.20 -8.92 -12.14
N SER A 103 24.43 -7.93 -12.99
CA SER A 103 23.38 -7.25 -13.74
C SER A 103 22.69 -8.26 -14.65
N VAL A 104 21.40 -8.50 -14.41
CA VAL A 104 20.54 -9.24 -15.33
C VAL A 104 20.59 -8.52 -16.68
N CYS A 105 21.30 -9.11 -17.64
CA CYS A 105 21.29 -8.66 -19.03
C CYS A 105 19.89 -8.90 -19.61
N ILE A 106 19.08 -7.85 -19.66
CA ILE A 106 17.82 -7.87 -20.40
C ILE A 106 18.18 -7.72 -21.88
N CYS A 107 18.23 -8.83 -22.61
CA CYS A 107 18.13 -8.78 -24.06
C CYS A 107 16.69 -8.44 -24.43
N GLY A 108 16.48 -7.20 -24.85
CA GLY A 108 15.26 -6.71 -25.51
C GLY A 108 15.66 -5.92 -26.75
#